data_AF-A0A4Q8L5A9-F1
#
_entry.id   AF-A0A4Q8L5A9-F1
#
_cell.length_a   1.000
_cell.length_b   1.000
_cell.length_c   1.000
_cell.angle_alpha   90.00
_cell.angle_beta   90.00
_cell.angle_gamma   90.00
#
_symmetry.space_group_name_H-M   'P 1'
#
loop_
_entity.id
_entity.type
_entity.pdbx_description
1 polymer ?
#
loop_
_entity_poly.entity_id
_entity_poly.type
_entity_poly.pdbx_seq_one_letter_code
_entity_poly.pdbx_strand_id
1 'polypeptide(L)' 'MKSGDVPAQPVFVTHAAAESLGIPRALYMGLTKRELFAAMAMQGVNACSEFADARVEIIAKYAVEQADALLAALEKQP' A
#
# COMPACT_ATOMS: atom_id res chain seq x y z
N MET A 1 -1.42 5.15 -14.08
CA MET A 1 -1.27 4.70 -12.67
C MET A 1 -0.42 5.71 -11.96
N LYS A 2 -0.82 6.17 -10.77
CA LYS A 2 0.02 7.02 -9.92
C LYS A 2 1.07 6.16 -9.22
N SER A 3 2.10 6.77 -8.63
CA SER A 3 3.12 6.03 -7.89
C SER A 3 2.50 5.16 -6.80
N GLY A 4 1.47 5.65 -6.11
CA GLY A 4 0.76 4.88 -5.08
C GLY A 4 0.12 3.57 -5.57
N ASP A 5 -0.28 3.48 -6.84
CA ASP A 5 -1.04 2.35 -7.41
C ASP A 5 -0.15 1.18 -7.86
N VAL A 6 1.18 1.35 -7.88
CA VAL A 6 2.10 0.26 -8.26
C VAL A 6 2.46 -0.59 -7.03
N PRO A 7 2.72 -1.90 -7.18
CA PRO A 7 3.16 -2.75 -6.08
C PRO A 7 4.40 -2.19 -5.39
N ALA A 8 4.42 -2.31 -4.06
CA ALA A 8 5.60 -1.96 -3.28
C ALA A 8 6.79 -2.87 -3.60
N GLN A 9 6.51 -4.14 -3.93
CA GLN A 9 7.50 -5.10 -4.42
C GLN A 9 6.92 -5.83 -5.63
N PRO A 10 7.15 -5.34 -6.85
CA PRO A 10 6.61 -5.98 -8.04
C PRO A 10 7.23 -7.36 -8.22
N VAL A 11 6.39 -8.40 -8.20
CA VAL A 11 6.79 -9.74 -8.63
C VAL A 11 6.65 -9.81 -10.15
N PHE A 12 7.77 -9.82 -10.85
CA PHE A 12 7.78 -10.04 -12.28
C PHE A 12 7.58 -11.52 -12.56
N VAL A 13 6.33 -11.91 -12.84
CA VAL A 13 6.09 -13.24 -13.43
C VAL A 13 6.66 -13.19 -14.84
N THR A 14 7.66 -14.03 -15.12
CA THR A 14 8.22 -14.11 -16.47
C THR A 14 7.12 -14.50 -17.46
N HIS A 15 7.25 -14.00 -18.68
CA HIS A 15 6.25 -14.13 -19.71
C HIS A 15 5.77 -15.57 -19.95
N ALA A 16 6.73 -16.51 -19.92
CA ALA A 16 6.48 -17.94 -20.07
C ALA A 16 5.72 -18.55 -18.87
N ALA A 17 6.01 -18.11 -17.65
CA ALA A 17 5.31 -18.57 -16.45
C ALA A 17 3.86 -18.06 -16.42
N ALA A 18 3.63 -16.81 -16.80
CA ALA A 18 2.28 -16.21 -16.84
C ALA A 18 1.38 -16.91 -17.88
N GLU A 19 1.90 -17.19 -19.08
CA GLU A 19 1.16 -17.93 -20.12
C GLU A 19 0.86 -19.37 -19.68
N SER A 20 1.82 -20.07 -19.08
CA SER A 20 1.62 -21.45 -18.60
C SER A 20 0.57 -21.58 -17.51
N LEU A 21 0.34 -20.51 -16.73
CA LEU A 21 -0.62 -20.46 -15.63
C LEU A 21 -1.94 -19.78 -16.02
N GLY A 22 -2.10 -19.35 -17.29
CA GLY A 22 -3.29 -18.62 -17.75
C GLY A 22 -3.48 -17.25 -17.07
N ILE A 23 -2.42 -16.67 -16.53
CA ILE A 23 -2.46 -15.41 -15.78
C ILE A 23 -2.33 -14.25 -16.76
N PRO A 24 -3.25 -13.25 -16.75
CA PRO A 24 -3.13 -12.07 -17.58
C PRO A 24 -1.77 -11.38 -17.42
N ARG A 25 -1.20 -10.97 -18.56
CA ARG A 25 0.15 -10.39 -18.79
C ARG A 25 0.62 -9.27 -17.84
N ALA A 26 -0.25 -8.74 -16.98
CA ALA A 26 -0.01 -7.57 -16.15
C ALA A 26 -0.67 -7.68 -14.76
N LEU A 27 -0.67 -8.88 -14.15
CA LEU A 27 -1.06 -8.99 -12.74
C LEU A 27 0.09 -8.47 -11.88
N TYR A 28 0.01 -7.19 -11.55
CA TYR A 28 0.74 -6.58 -10.44
C TYR A 28 0.31 -7.28 -9.16
N MET A 29 1.03 -8.34 -8.77
CA MET A 29 0.75 -9.09 -7.54
C MET A 29 1.36 -8.39 -6.33
N GLY A 30 0.63 -8.41 -5.21
CA GLY A 30 1.06 -7.85 -3.93
C GLY A 30 0.35 -6.54 -3.56
N LEU A 31 0.71 -6.00 -2.39
CA LEU A 31 0.19 -4.71 -1.91
C LEU A 31 0.72 -3.58 -2.77
N THR A 32 -0.16 -2.66 -3.15
CA THR A 32 0.24 -1.35 -3.70
C THR A 32 1.07 -0.58 -2.66
N LYS A 33 1.91 0.36 -3.11
CA LYS A 33 2.69 1.23 -2.19
C LYS A 33 1.77 1.96 -1.20
N ARG A 34 0.60 2.40 -1.66
CA ARG A 34 -0.40 3.04 -0.81
C ARG A 34 -0.94 2.09 0.26
N GLU A 35 -1.32 0.87 -0.12
CA GLU A 35 -1.83 -0.13 0.83
C GLU A 35 -0.77 -0.55 1.85
N LEU A 36 0.47 -0.74 1.41
CA LEU A 36 1.57 -1.06 2.32
C LEU A 36 1.78 0.07 3.34
N PHE A 37 1.90 1.32 2.89
CA PHE A 37 2.10 2.45 3.79
C PHE A 37 0.92 2.66 4.74
N ALA A 38 -0.31 2.47 4.27
CA ALA A 38 -1.50 2.54 5.11
C ALA A 38 -1.48 1.43 6.17
N ALA A 39 -1.12 0.20 5.80
CA ALA A 39 -0.99 -0.91 6.75
C ALA A 39 0.08 -0.63 7.83
N MET A 40 1.23 -0.08 7.43
CA MET A 40 2.29 0.30 8.38
C MET A 40 1.85 1.43 9.33
N ALA A 41 1.19 2.46 8.79
CA ALA A 41 0.64 3.55 9.61
C ALA A 41 -0.42 3.04 10.59
N MET A 42 -1.32 2.16 10.12
CA MET A 42 -2.35 1.53 10.96
C MET A 42 -1.73 0.72 12.10
N GLN A 43 -0.65 -0.04 11.85
CA GLN A 43 0.08 -0.75 12.90
C GLN A 43 0.63 0.20 13.96
N GLY A 44 1.22 1.33 13.55
CA GLY A 44 1.71 2.35 14.46
C GLY A 44 0.61 2.97 15.32
N VAL A 45 -0.53 3.32 14.72
CA VAL A 45 -1.69 3.88 15.44
C VAL A 45 -2.24 2.87 16.44
N ASN A 46 -2.40 1.60 16.04
CA ASN A 46 -2.89 0.53 16.92
C ASN A 46 -1.94 0.24 18.10
N ALA A 47 -0.64 0.51 17.95
CA ALA A 47 0.33 0.35 19.03
C ALA A 47 0.33 1.53 20.02
N CYS A 48 -0.30 2.66 19.67
CA CYS A 48 -0.35 3.84 20.52
C CYS A 48 -1.48 3.74 21.55
N SER A 49 -1.13 3.75 22.83
CA SER A 49 -2.11 3.63 23.92
C SER A 49 -3.12 4.77 23.96
N GLU A 50 -2.78 5.96 23.45
CA GLU A 50 -3.72 7.08 23.34
C GLU A 50 -4.86 6.82 22.34
N PHE A 51 -4.68 5.85 21.44
CA PHE A 51 -5.68 5.43 20.46
C PHE A 51 -6.36 4.10 20.82
N ALA A 52 -6.15 3.55 22.02
CA ALA A 52 -6.66 2.23 22.39
C ALA A 52 -8.19 2.11 22.31
N ASP A 53 -8.92 3.18 22.68
CA ASP A 53 -10.39 3.23 22.63
C ASP A 53 -10.90 3.95 21.37
N ALA A 54 -10.02 4.27 20.42
CA ALA A 54 -10.43 4.92 19.18
C ALA A 54 -11.27 3.96 18.34
N ARG A 55 -12.34 4.50 17.74
CA ARG A 55 -13.15 3.75 16.80
C ARG A 55 -12.33 3.32 15.59
N VAL A 56 -12.56 2.10 15.10
CA VAL A 56 -11.82 1.51 13.96
C VAL A 56 -11.88 2.37 12.70
N GLU A 57 -12.96 3.10 12.48
CA GLU A 57 -13.11 3.99 11.31
C GLU A 57 -12.17 5.20 11.39
N ILE A 58 -11.86 5.67 12.60
CA ILE A 58 -10.90 6.77 12.83
C ILE A 58 -9.48 6.28 12.54
N ILE A 59 -9.12 5.09 13.02
CA ILE A 59 -7.83 4.46 12.78
C ILE A 59 -7.61 4.24 11.28
N ALA A 60 -8.60 3.69 10.58
CA ALA A 60 -8.56 3.47 9.14
C ALA A 60 -8.37 4.78 8.36
N LYS A 61 -9.08 5.84 8.78
CA LYS A 61 -8.94 7.17 8.17
C LYS A 61 -7.51 7.70 8.31
N TYR A 62 -6.95 7.70 9.53
CA TYR A 62 -5.59 8.20 9.76
C TYR A 62 -4.52 7.42 9.01
N ALA A 63 -4.67 6.10 8.93
CA ALA A 63 -3.75 5.24 8.19
C ALA A 63 -3.69 5.62 6.70
N VAL A 64 -4.85 5.85 6.08
CA VAL A 64 -4.95 6.24 4.67
C VAL A 64 -4.41 7.66 4.46
N GLU A 65 -4.77 8.61 5.32
CA GLU A 65 -4.30 10.00 5.23
C GLU A 65 -2.77 10.09 5.35
N GLN A 66 -2.16 9.32 6.25
CA GLN A 66 -0.70 9.26 6.39
C GLN A 66 -0.03 8.67 5.14
N ALA A 67 -0.60 7.61 4.54
CA ALA A 67 -0.08 7.02 3.31
C ALA A 67 -0.15 8.01 2.13
N ASP A 68 -1.27 8.71 1.99
CA ASP A 68 -1.47 9.70 0.92
C ASP A 68 -0.53 10.91 1.11
N ALA A 69 -0.37 11.39 2.34
CA ALA A 69 0.57 12.48 2.65
C ALA A 69 2.03 12.11 2.36
N LEU A 70 2.45 10.88 2.70
CA LEU A 70 3.78 10.38 2.41
C LEU A 70 4.04 10.27 0.91
N LEU A 71 3.12 9.67 0.15
CA LEU A 71 3.25 9.55 -1.30
C LEU A 71 3.37 10.92 -1.96
N ALA A 72 2.52 11.88 -1.56
CA ALA A 72 2.57 13.24 -2.06
C ALA A 72 3.89 13.97 -1.70
N ALA A 73 4.48 13.67 -0.54
CA ALA A 73 5.77 14.22 -0.15
C ALA A 73 6.93 13.62 -0.98
N LEU A 74 6.90 12.31 -1.24
CA LEU A 74 7.91 11.62 -2.05
C LEU A 74 7.86 12.04 -3.52
N GLU A 75 6.66 12.26 -4.09
CA GLU A 75 6.51 12.74 -5.47
C GLU A 75 7.07 14.16 -5.69
N LYS A 76 7.31 14.93 -4.63
CA LYS A 76 7.93 16.26 -4.69
C LYS A 76 9.45 16.23 -4.55
N GLN A 77 10.03 15.07 -4.21
CA GLN A 77 11.48 14.95 -4.09
C GLN A 77 12.10 14.81 -5.50
N PRO A 78 13.21 15.51 -5.78
CA PRO A 78 13.87 15.52 -7.09
C PRO A 78 14.50 14.17 -7.46
#